data_AF-A0A0N4YR33-F1
#
_entry.id   AF-A0A0N4YR33-F1
#
_cell.length_a   1.000
_cell.length_b   1.000
_cell.length_c   1.000
_cell.angle_alpha   90.00
_cell.angle_beta   90.00
_cell.angle_gamma   90.00
#
_symmetry.space_group_name_H-M   'P 1'
#
loop_
_entity.id
_entity.type
_entity.pdbx_description
1 polymer ?
#
loop_
_entity_poly.entity_id
_entity_poly.type
_entity_poly.pdbx_seq_one_letter_code
_entity_poly.pdbx_strand_id
1 'polypeptide(L)'
;MACICPFMACGTALGGLFFLGVRFGSILCVTPFLVLAIGVDDAYLMIHSWQRVTKELRENPVKGDSAAYRLAQVLSDTGPAIMISALTNISADAKSISSLRDRFTDGFNGLLDKYVSMITNQLFDVFIVIVWLIFLATSIKGITQMPINLTPKKLFSLDSSLQEMDVLRVNYVIPHFTLATLFVNKPGNLSDPSRLARLNQFVNEMESLPGAWGSKSSNYFIRDFVEFEKGMSEMEAEEEDAVVTRDPNVLNFNDLPSFLEWPEYEYWRGFVRFSTGNETKLERFFLTTAFYGEELKEWINRDIMLKRWREVVDRYAPEFNITVFYDDAIYLDLIENMPTDTWQSGVATLCCMAVVCFIFMFDIYTVVITTGVIASIMTGILGTLSWTGTELDPIVMAALIISIGFSVDIPAHVSYHYYSAGM
;
A
#
# COMPACT_ATOMS: atom_id res chain seq x y z
N MET A 1 -21.54 26.75 -11.74
CA MET A 1 -21.17 27.05 -10.35
C MET A 1 -20.79 25.77 -9.61
N ALA A 2 -21.70 24.80 -9.48
CA ALA A 2 -21.46 23.51 -8.80
C ALA A 2 -20.17 22.79 -9.25
N CYS A 3 -19.87 22.73 -10.56
CA CYS A 3 -18.65 22.04 -11.03
C CYS A 3 -17.37 22.89 -11.00
N ILE A 4 -17.47 24.23 -10.90
CA ILE A 4 -16.29 25.12 -10.96
C ILE A 4 -15.60 25.20 -9.60
N CYS A 5 -16.39 25.22 -8.52
CA CYS A 5 -15.87 25.30 -7.15
C CYS A 5 -14.93 24.11 -6.79
N PRO A 6 -15.26 22.84 -7.10
CA PRO A 6 -14.40 21.70 -6.79
C PRO A 6 -13.07 21.74 -7.54
N PHE A 7 -13.06 22.16 -8.82
CA PHE A 7 -11.81 22.34 -9.57
C PHE A 7 -10.95 23.47 -8.99
N MET A 8 -11.53 24.58 -8.57
CA MET A 8 -10.80 25.67 -7.91
C MET A 8 -10.24 25.25 -6.55
N ALA A 9 -11.02 24.52 -5.76
CA ALA A 9 -10.58 23.97 -4.47
C ALA A 9 -9.44 22.96 -4.65
N CYS A 10 -9.57 22.02 -5.59
CA CYS A 10 -8.51 21.07 -5.94
C CYS A 10 -7.24 21.79 -6.42
N GLY A 11 -7.38 22.80 -7.28
CA GLY A 11 -6.25 23.60 -7.76
C GLY A 11 -5.54 24.37 -6.64
N THR A 12 -6.29 24.92 -5.69
CA THR A 12 -5.74 25.65 -4.54
C THR A 12 -5.05 24.70 -3.55
N ALA A 13 -5.64 23.52 -3.29
CA ALA A 13 -5.04 22.50 -2.45
C ALA A 13 -3.73 21.96 -3.05
N LEU A 14 -3.74 21.59 -4.34
CA LEU A 14 -2.52 21.14 -5.04
C LEU A 14 -1.46 22.25 -5.10
N GLY A 15 -1.86 23.50 -5.39
CA GLY A 15 -0.97 24.65 -5.40
C GLY A 15 -0.31 24.89 -4.03
N GLY A 16 -1.09 24.76 -2.94
CA GLY A 16 -0.57 24.83 -1.57
C GLY A 16 0.40 23.70 -1.23
N LEU A 17 0.09 22.47 -1.62
CA LEU A 17 0.98 21.32 -1.43
C LEU A 17 2.31 21.49 -2.19
N PHE A 18 2.25 21.98 -3.43
CA PHE A 18 3.45 22.26 -4.21
C PHE A 18 4.28 23.41 -3.62
N PHE A 19 3.62 24.43 -3.04
CA PHE A 19 4.31 25.50 -2.33
C PHE A 19 5.05 24.99 -1.08
N LEU A 20 4.52 23.97 -0.40
CA LEU A 20 5.17 23.28 0.72
C LEU A 20 6.27 22.29 0.28
N GLY A 21 6.55 22.17 -1.02
CA GLY A 21 7.59 21.31 -1.57
C GLY A 21 7.17 19.84 -1.74
N VAL A 22 5.88 19.52 -1.63
CA VAL A 22 5.37 18.16 -1.90
C VAL A 22 5.49 17.88 -3.40
N ARG A 23 6.10 16.74 -3.76
CA ARG A 23 6.30 16.34 -5.16
C ARG A 23 5.03 15.80 -5.78
N PHE A 24 4.85 16.07 -7.07
CA PHE A 24 3.75 15.52 -7.86
C PHE A 24 3.93 14.01 -8.09
N GLY A 25 2.86 13.24 -7.85
CA GLY A 25 2.76 11.82 -8.20
C GLY A 25 1.68 11.59 -9.26
N SER A 26 1.89 10.61 -10.15
CA SER A 26 0.95 10.29 -11.24
C SER A 26 -0.45 9.90 -10.76
N ILE A 27 -0.58 9.35 -9.55
CA ILE A 27 -1.88 9.02 -8.94
C ILE A 27 -2.73 10.27 -8.67
N LEU A 28 -2.11 11.44 -8.49
CA LEU A 28 -2.80 12.71 -8.28
C LEU A 28 -3.59 13.18 -9.51
N CYS A 29 -3.33 12.61 -10.69
CA CYS A 29 -4.11 12.87 -11.90
C CYS A 29 -5.58 12.47 -11.75
N VAL A 30 -5.88 11.50 -10.86
CA VAL A 30 -7.25 11.03 -10.61
C VAL A 30 -7.97 11.93 -9.60
N THR A 31 -7.22 12.67 -8.77
CA THR A 31 -7.76 13.51 -7.69
C THR A 31 -8.77 14.56 -8.16
N PRO A 32 -8.59 15.32 -9.26
CA PRO A 32 -9.58 16.28 -9.72
C PRO A 32 -10.92 15.63 -10.11
N PHE A 33 -10.88 14.41 -10.67
CA PHE A 33 -12.09 13.66 -11.03
C PHE A 33 -12.81 13.14 -9.79
N LEU A 34 -12.05 12.63 -8.83
CA LEU A 34 -12.59 12.21 -7.54
C LEU A 34 -13.23 13.41 -6.84
N VAL A 35 -12.49 14.50 -6.64
CA VAL A 35 -12.97 15.74 -6.00
C VAL A 35 -14.15 16.36 -6.75
N LEU A 36 -14.26 16.18 -8.07
CA LEU A 36 -15.43 16.63 -8.82
C LEU A 36 -16.66 15.77 -8.56
N ALA A 37 -16.52 14.43 -8.67
CA ALA A 37 -17.58 13.48 -8.32
C ALA A 37 -18.04 13.65 -6.88
N ILE A 38 -17.15 14.20 -6.07
CA ILE A 38 -17.32 14.51 -4.68
C ILE A 38 -17.81 15.96 -4.44
N GLY A 39 -17.64 16.91 -5.32
CA GLY A 39 -17.90 18.31 -4.99
C GLY A 39 -19.28 18.80 -5.41
N VAL A 40 -20.02 17.98 -6.15
CA VAL A 40 -21.22 18.39 -6.90
C VAL A 40 -22.55 17.96 -6.20
N ASP A 41 -22.60 17.10 -5.13
CA ASP A 41 -23.90 16.65 -4.48
C ASP A 41 -24.22 17.64 -3.40
N ASP A 42 -23.24 18.06 -2.64
CA ASP A 42 -23.18 19.34 -1.95
C ASP A 42 -23.32 20.31 -3.10
N ALA A 43 -23.79 21.52 -2.98
CA ALA A 43 -24.35 22.19 -4.17
C ALA A 43 -25.63 21.50 -4.71
N TYR A 44 -25.75 20.20 -5.02
CA TYR A 44 -27.06 19.64 -5.47
C TYR A 44 -28.12 19.58 -4.35
N LEU A 45 -27.83 18.98 -3.20
CA LEU A 45 -28.60 18.97 -1.96
C LEU A 45 -28.87 20.40 -1.48
N MET A 46 -27.87 21.29 -1.58
CA MET A 46 -28.03 22.72 -1.31
C MET A 46 -29.03 23.39 -2.25
N ILE A 47 -28.94 23.10 -3.56
CA ILE A 47 -29.85 23.66 -4.55
C ILE A 47 -31.26 23.07 -4.38
N HIS A 48 -31.38 21.79 -4.07
CA HIS A 48 -32.67 21.12 -3.84
C HIS A 48 -33.37 21.68 -2.59
N SER A 49 -32.67 21.78 -1.48
CA SER A 49 -33.20 22.42 -0.25
C SER A 49 -33.53 23.88 -0.48
N TRP A 50 -32.69 24.63 -1.19
CA TRP A 50 -32.99 25.99 -1.62
C TRP A 50 -34.27 26.08 -2.44
N GLN A 51 -34.46 25.18 -3.42
CA GLN A 51 -35.67 25.14 -4.24
C GLN A 51 -36.91 24.79 -3.42
N ARG A 52 -36.80 23.87 -2.44
CA ARG A 52 -37.90 23.51 -1.53
C ARG A 52 -38.33 24.71 -0.68
N VAL A 53 -37.39 25.32 0.05
CA VAL A 53 -37.67 26.49 0.90
C VAL A 53 -38.19 27.67 0.08
N THR A 54 -37.63 27.90 -1.12
CA THR A 54 -38.10 28.95 -2.04
C THR A 54 -39.52 28.69 -2.52
N LYS A 55 -39.90 27.43 -2.73
CA LYS A 55 -41.26 27.04 -3.15
C LYS A 55 -42.24 27.20 -1.99
N GLU A 56 -41.90 26.73 -0.80
CA GLU A 56 -42.73 26.87 0.42
C GLU A 56 -43.01 28.34 0.76
N LEU A 57 -42.01 29.21 0.68
CA LEU A 57 -42.17 30.65 0.90
C LEU A 57 -42.93 31.36 -0.23
N ARG A 58 -42.94 30.79 -1.44
CA ARG A 58 -43.76 31.28 -2.56
C ARG A 58 -45.23 30.90 -2.40
N GLU A 59 -45.51 29.73 -1.82
CA GLU A 59 -46.86 29.26 -1.53
C GLU A 59 -47.42 29.89 -0.24
N ASN A 60 -46.58 30.14 0.77
CA ASN A 60 -46.92 30.80 2.03
C ASN A 60 -46.05 32.06 2.28
N PRO A 61 -46.44 33.24 1.76
CA PRO A 61 -45.63 34.44 1.86
C PRO A 61 -45.57 34.99 3.29
N VAL A 62 -44.35 35.14 3.82
CA VAL A 62 -44.07 35.69 5.16
C VAL A 62 -43.62 37.15 5.06
N LYS A 63 -44.03 38.00 6.00
CA LYS A 63 -43.55 39.40 6.06
C LYS A 63 -42.06 39.44 6.45
N GLY A 64 -41.20 39.95 5.56
CA GLY A 64 -39.75 40.01 5.76
C GLY A 64 -38.92 39.14 4.81
N ASP A 65 -39.57 38.54 3.80
CA ASP A 65 -38.93 37.71 2.79
C ASP A 65 -37.83 38.47 2.02
N SER A 66 -36.61 37.94 2.12
CA SER A 66 -35.39 38.45 1.51
C SER A 66 -34.54 37.27 1.05
N ALA A 67 -33.74 37.43 0.01
CA ALA A 67 -32.81 36.39 -0.43
C ALA A 67 -31.87 35.95 0.71
N ALA A 68 -31.49 36.87 1.61
CA ALA A 68 -30.69 36.55 2.79
C ALA A 68 -31.47 35.74 3.84
N TYR A 69 -32.77 35.99 4.00
CA TYR A 69 -33.65 35.22 4.90
C TYR A 69 -33.87 33.79 4.38
N ARG A 70 -34.12 33.64 3.07
CA ARG A 70 -34.20 32.33 2.41
C ARG A 70 -32.90 31.55 2.52
N LEU A 71 -31.75 32.23 2.38
CA LEU A 71 -30.43 31.64 2.57
C LEU A 71 -30.18 31.21 3.99
N ALA A 72 -30.53 32.04 4.98
CA ALA A 72 -30.42 31.68 6.38
C ALA A 72 -31.28 30.47 6.75
N GLN A 73 -32.51 30.38 6.21
CA GLN A 73 -33.41 29.25 6.43
C GLN A 73 -32.85 27.95 5.80
N VAL A 74 -32.32 28.03 4.59
CA VAL A 74 -31.67 26.89 3.90
C VAL A 74 -30.38 26.47 4.62
N LEU A 75 -29.57 27.41 5.08
CA LEU A 75 -28.40 27.10 5.91
C LEU A 75 -28.78 26.58 7.31
N SER A 76 -29.95 26.93 7.83
CA SER A 76 -30.44 26.41 9.11
C SER A 76 -30.94 24.97 8.99
N ASP A 77 -31.75 24.68 7.96
CA ASP A 77 -32.35 23.36 7.74
C ASP A 77 -31.33 22.34 7.19
N THR A 78 -30.51 22.81 6.26
CA THR A 78 -29.57 21.96 5.53
C THR A 78 -28.15 22.09 6.07
N GLY A 79 -27.81 23.12 6.86
CA GLY A 79 -26.43 23.35 7.35
C GLY A 79 -25.85 22.22 8.19
N PRO A 80 -26.59 21.59 9.12
CA PRO A 80 -26.09 20.41 9.84
C PRO A 80 -25.89 19.22 8.90
N ALA A 81 -26.82 18.98 7.98
CA ALA A 81 -26.73 17.89 6.99
C ALA A 81 -25.60 18.12 5.96
N ILE A 82 -25.35 19.36 5.52
CA ILE A 82 -24.26 19.73 4.62
C ILE A 82 -22.92 19.80 5.35
N MET A 83 -22.88 20.12 6.65
CA MET A 83 -21.62 20.06 7.41
C MET A 83 -21.20 18.61 7.69
N ILE A 84 -22.17 17.70 7.80
CA ILE A 84 -21.95 16.24 7.77
C ILE A 84 -21.47 15.81 6.38
N SER A 85 -22.14 16.26 5.32
CA SER A 85 -21.87 15.77 3.97
C SER A 85 -20.71 16.45 3.23
N ALA A 86 -20.31 17.67 3.60
CA ALA A 86 -19.07 18.33 3.16
C ALA A 86 -17.82 17.71 3.81
N LEU A 87 -18.00 16.89 4.84
CA LEU A 87 -16.97 16.00 5.37
C LEU A 87 -16.92 14.65 4.62
N THR A 88 -17.92 14.29 3.81
CA THR A 88 -18.03 12.95 3.18
C THR A 88 -18.23 12.91 1.68
N ASN A 89 -18.49 14.04 1.01
CA ASN A 89 -18.12 14.28 -0.38
C ASN A 89 -18.87 13.37 -1.42
N ILE A 90 -19.39 14.01 -2.46
CA ILE A 90 -20.80 14.01 -2.79
C ILE A 90 -21.02 14.26 -4.37
N SER A 91 -21.91 13.53 -5.12
CA SER A 91 -22.77 13.75 -6.41
C SER A 91 -22.67 12.90 -7.69
N ALA A 92 -23.64 12.87 -8.64
CA ALA A 92 -25.08 13.24 -8.87
C ALA A 92 -25.28 13.34 -10.42
N ASP A 93 -26.49 13.08 -10.99
CA ASP A 93 -27.20 13.83 -12.09
C ASP A 93 -28.31 13.00 -12.81
N ALA A 94 -29.35 13.47 -13.56
CA ALA A 94 -29.76 14.79 -14.08
C ALA A 94 -31.27 14.87 -14.49
N LYS A 95 -31.74 16.11 -14.69
CA LYS A 95 -33.07 16.69 -15.08
C LYS A 95 -33.46 16.47 -16.59
N SER A 96 -34.64 16.75 -17.19
CA SER A 96 -35.86 17.57 -16.92
C SER A 96 -36.96 17.28 -17.98
N ILE A 97 -38.27 17.17 -17.61
CA ILE A 97 -39.42 17.44 -18.51
C ILE A 97 -40.61 18.03 -17.72
N SER A 98 -40.99 19.29 -17.97
CA SER A 98 -41.93 20.05 -17.14
C SER A 98 -43.37 20.19 -17.65
N SER A 99 -43.87 19.25 -18.46
CA SER A 99 -45.33 19.14 -18.73
C SER A 99 -45.93 17.73 -18.52
N LEU A 100 -45.09 16.76 -18.12
CA LEU A 100 -45.47 15.38 -17.74
C LEU A 100 -45.57 15.16 -16.21
N ARG A 101 -45.10 16.14 -15.41
CA ARG A 101 -44.85 16.04 -13.97
C ARG A 101 -46.10 15.74 -13.15
N ASP A 102 -47.25 16.29 -13.52
CA ASP A 102 -48.46 16.18 -12.71
C ASP A 102 -49.20 14.84 -12.90
N ARG A 103 -48.90 14.06 -13.96
CA ARG A 103 -49.38 12.68 -14.12
C ARG A 103 -48.42 11.61 -13.55
N PHE A 104 -47.12 11.92 -13.49
CA PHE A 104 -46.11 11.02 -12.92
C PHE A 104 -46.07 11.06 -11.40
N THR A 105 -46.40 12.21 -10.78
CA THR A 105 -46.39 12.38 -9.32
C THR A 105 -47.42 11.47 -8.63
N ASP A 106 -48.61 11.28 -9.23
CA ASP A 106 -49.63 10.38 -8.68
C ASP A 106 -49.26 8.89 -8.82
N GLY A 107 -48.59 8.52 -9.92
CA GLY A 107 -48.06 7.16 -10.11
C GLY A 107 -46.88 6.83 -9.19
N PHE A 108 -46.03 7.83 -8.91
CA PHE A 108 -44.87 7.70 -8.03
C PHE A 108 -45.28 7.63 -6.56
N ASN A 109 -46.26 8.43 -6.13
CA ASN A 109 -46.83 8.35 -4.78
C ASN A 109 -47.49 6.98 -4.55
N GLY A 110 -48.23 6.44 -5.53
CA GLY A 110 -48.79 5.09 -5.43
C GLY A 110 -47.74 3.96 -5.44
N LEU A 111 -46.55 4.21 -6.00
CA LEU A 111 -45.42 3.28 -5.96
C LEU A 111 -44.67 3.37 -4.62
N LEU A 112 -44.51 4.59 -4.08
CA LEU A 112 -43.99 4.84 -2.74
C LEU A 112 -44.88 4.23 -1.67
N ASP A 113 -46.21 4.38 -1.75
CA ASP A 113 -47.13 3.78 -0.78
C ASP A 113 -47.06 2.25 -0.80
N LYS A 114 -46.91 1.65 -1.99
CA LYS A 114 -46.67 0.20 -2.14
C LYS A 114 -45.31 -0.22 -1.57
N TYR A 115 -44.27 0.57 -1.80
CA TYR A 115 -42.93 0.32 -1.28
C TYR A 115 -42.88 0.44 0.24
N VAL A 116 -43.50 1.47 0.82
CA VAL A 116 -43.63 1.67 2.27
C VAL A 116 -44.47 0.55 2.89
N SER A 117 -45.58 0.15 2.27
CA SER A 117 -46.38 -0.99 2.72
C SER A 117 -45.61 -2.31 2.66
N MET A 118 -44.71 -2.47 1.68
CA MET A 118 -43.83 -3.63 1.56
C MET A 118 -42.73 -3.64 2.63
N ILE A 119 -42.09 -2.49 2.89
CA ILE A 119 -41.07 -2.35 3.94
C ILE A 119 -41.68 -2.50 5.34
N THR A 120 -42.86 -1.96 5.58
CA THR A 120 -43.48 -2.03 6.92
C THR A 120 -43.96 -3.45 7.27
N ASN A 121 -43.88 -4.40 6.33
CA ASN A 121 -44.27 -5.78 6.59
C ASN A 121 -43.16 -6.53 7.34
N GLN A 122 -43.45 -6.96 8.56
CA GLN A 122 -42.50 -7.66 9.44
C GLN A 122 -41.87 -8.92 8.81
N LEU A 123 -42.61 -9.62 7.95
CA LEU A 123 -42.06 -10.79 7.24
C LEU A 123 -41.01 -10.40 6.20
N PHE A 124 -41.21 -9.26 5.53
CA PHE A 124 -40.29 -8.74 4.55
C PHE A 124 -39.01 -8.20 5.21
N ASP A 125 -39.13 -7.53 6.36
CA ASP A 125 -37.98 -7.07 7.15
C ASP A 125 -37.08 -8.24 7.59
N VAL A 126 -37.68 -9.30 8.16
CA VAL A 126 -36.92 -10.49 8.56
C VAL A 126 -36.24 -11.13 7.35
N PHE A 127 -36.91 -11.19 6.20
CA PHE A 127 -36.32 -11.69 4.97
C PHE A 127 -35.10 -10.86 4.52
N ILE A 128 -35.20 -9.53 4.55
CA ILE A 128 -34.08 -8.65 4.19
C ILE A 128 -32.90 -8.81 5.14
N VAL A 129 -33.15 -8.92 6.46
CA VAL A 129 -32.08 -9.16 7.44
C VAL A 129 -31.37 -10.50 7.16
N ILE A 130 -32.10 -11.55 6.81
CA ILE A 130 -31.51 -12.84 6.45
C ILE A 130 -30.64 -12.71 5.20
N VAL A 131 -31.13 -12.03 4.16
CA VAL A 131 -30.35 -11.79 2.93
C VAL A 131 -29.08 -11.00 3.23
N TRP A 132 -29.18 -9.97 4.08
CA TRP A 132 -28.03 -9.18 4.51
C TRP A 132 -27.00 -10.00 5.29
N LEU A 133 -27.44 -10.87 6.22
CA LEU A 133 -26.53 -11.76 6.95
C LEU A 133 -25.83 -12.75 6.02
N ILE A 134 -26.53 -13.30 5.02
CA ILE A 134 -25.94 -14.17 4.00
C ILE A 134 -24.89 -13.39 3.21
N PHE A 135 -25.22 -12.18 2.75
CA PHE A 135 -24.29 -11.31 2.03
C PHE A 135 -23.03 -11.03 2.86
N LEU A 136 -23.19 -10.69 4.13
CA LEU A 136 -22.07 -10.40 5.04
C LEU A 136 -21.19 -11.65 5.24
N ALA A 137 -21.80 -12.83 5.41
CA ALA A 137 -21.06 -14.09 5.53
C ALA A 137 -20.28 -14.42 4.24
N THR A 138 -20.87 -14.22 3.06
CA THR A 138 -20.16 -14.42 1.78
C THR A 138 -19.02 -13.43 1.60
N SER A 139 -19.18 -12.20 2.08
CA SER A 139 -18.16 -11.17 1.99
C SER A 139 -16.99 -11.45 2.94
N ILE A 140 -17.25 -11.84 4.19
CA ILE A 140 -16.20 -12.27 5.14
C ILE A 140 -15.42 -13.46 4.57
N LYS A 141 -16.12 -14.45 4.01
CA LYS A 141 -15.46 -15.60 3.36
C LYS A 141 -14.56 -15.14 2.21
N GLY A 142 -15.03 -14.21 1.37
CA GLY A 142 -14.23 -13.61 0.31
C GLY A 142 -12.97 -12.94 0.85
N ILE A 143 -13.09 -12.11 1.90
CA ILE A 143 -11.94 -11.41 2.51
C ILE A 143 -10.86 -12.39 2.95
N THR A 144 -11.23 -13.51 3.59
CA THR A 144 -10.24 -14.50 4.08
C THR A 144 -9.46 -15.22 2.97
N GLN A 145 -9.93 -15.17 1.72
CA GLN A 145 -9.33 -15.86 0.58
C GLN A 145 -8.63 -14.89 -0.39
N MET A 146 -8.62 -13.60 -0.10
CA MET A 146 -8.07 -12.59 -0.99
C MET A 146 -6.53 -12.71 -1.06
N PRO A 147 -5.95 -12.97 -2.24
CA PRO A 147 -4.49 -13.03 -2.38
C PRO A 147 -3.88 -11.63 -2.27
N ILE A 148 -2.75 -11.54 -1.59
CA ILE A 148 -1.99 -10.30 -1.43
C ILE A 148 -0.83 -10.33 -2.41
N ASN A 149 -0.88 -9.51 -3.46
CA ASN A 149 0.12 -9.51 -4.52
C ASN A 149 0.26 -8.11 -5.12
N LEU A 150 1.50 -7.70 -5.35
CA LEU A 150 1.82 -6.46 -6.06
C LEU A 150 2.41 -6.81 -7.44
N THR A 151 1.56 -7.00 -8.43
CA THR A 151 2.00 -7.37 -9.78
C THR A 151 2.37 -6.12 -10.62
N PRO A 152 3.64 -5.94 -11.05
CA PRO A 152 4.05 -4.79 -11.85
C PRO A 152 3.31 -4.64 -13.19
N LYS A 153 2.78 -5.75 -13.73
CA LYS A 153 1.99 -5.77 -14.97
C LYS A 153 0.80 -4.80 -14.95
N LYS A 154 0.21 -4.55 -13.77
CA LYS A 154 -0.90 -3.60 -13.59
C LYS A 154 -0.51 -2.15 -13.86
N LEU A 155 0.79 -1.83 -13.82
CA LEU A 155 1.32 -0.48 -14.04
C LEU A 155 1.65 -0.19 -15.51
N PHE A 156 1.74 -1.24 -16.35
CA PHE A 156 2.03 -1.09 -17.76
C PHE A 156 0.75 -1.04 -18.59
N SER A 157 0.78 -0.32 -19.71
CA SER A 157 -0.29 -0.37 -20.70
C SER A 157 -0.51 -1.82 -21.17
N LEU A 158 -1.77 -2.18 -21.48
CA LEU A 158 -2.16 -3.51 -21.95
C LEU A 158 -1.39 -3.97 -23.20
N ASP A 159 -0.98 -3.03 -24.05
CA ASP A 159 -0.25 -3.32 -25.29
C ASP A 159 1.28 -3.24 -25.13
N SER A 160 1.79 -3.04 -23.92
CA SER A 160 3.23 -2.88 -23.70
C SER A 160 3.98 -4.20 -23.77
N SER A 161 5.07 -4.25 -24.54
CA SER A 161 6.00 -5.39 -24.56
C SER A 161 6.63 -5.71 -23.20
N LEU A 162 6.58 -4.77 -22.25
CA LEU A 162 7.04 -5.00 -20.88
C LEU A 162 6.19 -6.05 -20.14
N GLN A 163 4.93 -6.26 -20.54
CA GLN A 163 4.10 -7.32 -19.97
C GLN A 163 4.62 -8.71 -20.34
N GLU A 164 5.02 -8.88 -21.61
CA GLU A 164 5.64 -10.13 -22.08
C GLU A 164 6.99 -10.34 -21.40
N MET A 165 7.81 -9.29 -21.31
CA MET A 165 9.10 -9.34 -20.61
C MET A 165 8.94 -9.75 -19.14
N ASP A 166 7.94 -9.23 -18.43
CA ASP A 166 7.66 -9.61 -17.03
C ASP A 166 7.20 -11.08 -16.92
N VAL A 167 6.32 -11.55 -17.81
CA VAL A 167 5.93 -12.97 -17.88
C VAL A 167 7.15 -13.87 -18.08
N LEU A 168 8.03 -13.51 -19.02
CA LEU A 168 9.25 -14.28 -19.30
C LEU A 168 10.22 -14.24 -18.12
N ARG A 169 10.41 -13.08 -17.48
CA ARG A 169 11.27 -12.92 -16.30
C ARG A 169 10.78 -13.80 -15.15
N VAL A 170 9.50 -13.75 -14.81
CA VAL A 170 8.92 -14.53 -13.70
C VAL A 170 8.97 -16.03 -14.01
N ASN A 171 8.75 -16.43 -15.26
CA ASN A 171 8.70 -17.85 -15.61
C ASN A 171 10.06 -18.51 -15.83
N TYR A 172 11.06 -17.78 -16.34
CA TYR A 172 12.34 -18.35 -16.78
C TYR A 172 13.57 -17.80 -16.06
N VAL A 173 13.52 -16.59 -15.48
CA VAL A 173 14.70 -16.00 -14.82
C VAL A 173 14.65 -16.23 -13.32
N ILE A 174 13.61 -15.75 -12.65
CA ILE A 174 13.47 -15.81 -11.18
C ILE A 174 13.62 -17.24 -10.62
N PRO A 175 13.00 -18.28 -11.21
CA PRO A 175 13.07 -19.63 -10.65
C PRO A 175 14.46 -20.25 -10.72
N HIS A 176 15.31 -19.80 -11.64
CA HIS A 176 16.63 -20.38 -11.87
C HIS A 176 17.75 -19.50 -11.30
N PHE A 177 17.54 -18.19 -11.23
CA PHE A 177 18.55 -17.24 -10.84
C PHE A 177 17.97 -16.06 -10.06
N THR A 178 18.03 -16.17 -8.74
CA THR A 178 17.73 -15.07 -7.81
C THR A 178 18.95 -14.79 -6.94
N LEU A 179 19.50 -13.58 -7.01
CA LEU A 179 20.77 -13.23 -6.37
C LEU A 179 20.54 -12.47 -5.05
N ALA A 180 21.09 -13.00 -3.95
CA ALA A 180 21.20 -12.25 -2.70
C ALA A 180 22.54 -11.54 -2.65
N THR A 181 22.52 -10.21 -2.45
CA THR A 181 23.74 -9.41 -2.28
C THR A 181 23.93 -9.11 -0.80
N LEU A 182 25.04 -9.54 -0.23
CA LEU A 182 25.33 -9.46 1.20
C LEU A 182 26.50 -8.49 1.42
N PHE A 183 26.23 -7.36 2.05
CA PHE A 183 27.22 -6.35 2.34
C PHE A 183 27.81 -6.56 3.74
N VAL A 184 29.12 -6.72 3.82
CA VAL A 184 29.88 -6.80 5.08
C VAL A 184 30.45 -5.43 5.37
N ASN A 185 29.78 -4.67 6.26
CA ASN A 185 30.15 -3.27 6.51
C ASN A 185 31.30 -3.09 7.50
N LYS A 186 31.58 -4.12 8.33
CA LYS A 186 32.65 -4.07 9.33
C LYS A 186 33.31 -5.45 9.49
N PRO A 187 34.15 -5.87 8.54
CA PRO A 187 34.80 -7.18 8.58
C PRO A 187 35.75 -7.32 9.76
N GLY A 188 36.40 -6.23 10.20
CA GLY A 188 37.37 -6.26 11.29
C GLY A 188 38.71 -6.84 10.84
N ASN A 189 39.50 -7.40 11.77
CA ASN A 189 40.78 -8.01 11.44
C ASN A 189 40.60 -9.47 11.02
N LEU A 190 40.58 -9.74 9.71
CA LEU A 190 40.43 -11.09 9.17
C LEU A 190 41.76 -11.86 9.08
N SER A 191 42.88 -11.27 9.51
CA SER A 191 44.12 -12.01 9.71
C SER A 191 44.04 -12.95 10.92
N ASP A 192 43.08 -12.74 11.83
CA ASP A 192 42.78 -13.65 12.92
C ASP A 192 42.02 -14.89 12.38
N PRO A 193 42.58 -16.11 12.49
CA PRO A 193 41.95 -17.33 11.99
C PRO A 193 40.57 -17.59 12.61
N SER A 194 40.34 -17.19 13.86
CA SER A 194 39.07 -17.40 14.54
C SER A 194 37.95 -16.56 13.93
N ARG A 195 38.25 -15.29 13.62
CA ARG A 195 37.31 -14.35 13.01
C ARG A 195 37.06 -14.69 11.54
N LEU A 196 38.09 -15.10 10.82
CA LEU A 196 37.97 -15.62 9.46
C LEU A 196 37.10 -16.88 9.42
N ALA A 197 37.29 -17.83 10.34
CA ALA A 197 36.46 -19.02 10.45
C ALA A 197 34.99 -18.69 10.73
N ARG A 198 34.71 -17.69 11.58
CA ARG A 198 33.34 -17.20 11.83
C ARG A 198 32.69 -16.58 10.59
N LEU A 199 33.44 -15.81 9.82
CA LEU A 199 32.95 -15.25 8.55
C LEU A 199 32.68 -16.35 7.52
N ASN A 200 33.59 -17.34 7.41
CA ASN A 200 33.40 -18.51 6.55
C ASN A 200 32.20 -19.36 6.98
N GLN A 201 31.93 -19.47 8.29
CA GLN A 201 30.75 -20.14 8.82
C GLN A 201 29.47 -19.44 8.36
N PHE A 202 29.42 -18.10 8.42
CA PHE A 202 28.29 -17.32 7.89
C PHE A 202 28.07 -17.57 6.39
N VAL A 203 29.13 -17.51 5.58
CA VAL A 203 29.05 -17.75 4.14
C VAL A 203 28.54 -19.16 3.84
N ASN A 204 29.08 -20.17 4.53
CA ASN A 204 28.65 -21.56 4.37
C ASN A 204 27.19 -21.75 4.81
N GLU A 205 26.75 -21.08 5.87
CA GLU A 205 25.36 -21.13 6.32
C GLU A 205 24.41 -20.54 5.26
N MET A 206 24.76 -19.40 4.67
CA MET A 206 24.01 -18.81 3.55
C MET A 206 23.99 -19.72 2.31
N GLU A 207 25.09 -20.39 1.99
CA GLU A 207 25.22 -21.34 0.87
C GLU A 207 24.49 -22.66 1.12
N SER A 208 24.22 -23.01 2.38
CA SER A 208 23.51 -24.23 2.78
C SER A 208 21.99 -24.06 2.87
N LEU A 209 21.50 -22.83 2.73
CA LEU A 209 20.08 -22.54 2.81
C LEU A 209 19.28 -23.28 1.71
N PRO A 210 18.02 -23.62 1.98
CA PRO A 210 17.17 -24.27 0.99
C PRO A 210 17.03 -23.41 -0.26
N GLY A 211 17.30 -24.00 -1.43
CA GLY A 211 17.29 -23.32 -2.72
C GLY A 211 18.60 -22.60 -3.05
N ALA A 212 19.63 -22.63 -2.21
CA ALA A 212 20.94 -22.09 -2.58
C ALA A 212 21.64 -23.01 -3.61
N TRP A 213 22.32 -22.40 -4.58
CA TRP A 213 23.19 -23.12 -5.53
C TRP A 213 24.51 -23.64 -4.90
N GLY A 214 24.77 -23.27 -3.64
CA GLY A 214 25.97 -23.65 -2.89
C GLY A 214 27.20 -22.79 -3.21
N SER A 215 28.37 -23.27 -2.78
CA SER A 215 29.65 -22.52 -2.87
C SER A 215 30.15 -22.21 -4.29
N LYS A 216 29.58 -22.85 -5.32
CA LYS A 216 29.95 -22.60 -6.73
C LYS A 216 29.29 -21.36 -7.31
N SER A 217 28.16 -20.92 -6.77
CA SER A 217 27.45 -19.73 -7.24
C SER A 217 27.81 -18.47 -6.45
N SER A 218 28.49 -18.64 -5.33
CA SER A 218 28.84 -17.56 -4.43
C SER A 218 30.09 -16.84 -4.91
N ASN A 219 30.00 -15.54 -5.12
CA ASN A 219 31.16 -14.69 -5.37
C ASN A 219 31.65 -14.16 -4.02
N TYR A 220 32.79 -14.67 -3.55
CA TYR A 220 33.37 -14.32 -2.25
C TYR A 220 34.89 -14.15 -2.37
N PHE A 221 35.33 -12.90 -2.45
CA PHE A 221 36.72 -12.53 -2.78
C PHE A 221 37.77 -13.11 -1.82
N ILE A 222 37.42 -13.43 -0.58
CA ILE A 222 38.37 -14.00 0.39
C ILE A 222 38.83 -15.39 -0.06
N ARG A 223 38.01 -16.17 -0.79
CA ARG A 223 38.44 -17.47 -1.33
C ARG A 223 39.56 -17.28 -2.34
N ASP A 224 39.37 -16.34 -3.24
CA ASP A 224 40.34 -15.97 -4.27
C ASP A 224 41.60 -15.34 -3.64
N PHE A 225 41.43 -14.53 -2.59
CA PHE A 225 42.55 -13.94 -1.86
C PHE A 225 43.38 -14.99 -1.10
N VAL A 226 42.73 -16.00 -0.50
CA VAL A 226 43.43 -17.15 0.11
C VAL A 226 44.24 -17.93 -0.94
N GLU A 227 43.71 -18.09 -2.15
CA GLU A 227 44.42 -18.77 -3.24
C GLU A 227 45.63 -17.95 -3.72
N PHE A 228 45.46 -16.63 -3.84
CA PHE A 228 46.53 -15.69 -4.15
C PHE A 228 47.67 -15.73 -3.12
N GLU A 229 47.36 -15.64 -1.82
CA GLU A 229 48.36 -15.70 -0.75
C GLU A 229 49.15 -17.02 -0.75
N LYS A 230 48.47 -18.14 -1.02
CA LYS A 230 49.14 -19.44 -1.17
C LYS A 230 50.10 -19.46 -2.35
N GLY A 231 49.66 -18.97 -3.52
CA GLY A 231 50.51 -18.89 -4.71
C GLY A 231 51.73 -17.99 -4.48
N MET A 232 51.55 -16.84 -3.83
CA MET A 232 52.65 -15.94 -3.45
C MET A 232 53.63 -16.61 -2.48
N SER A 233 53.12 -17.32 -1.47
CA SER A 233 53.96 -18.04 -0.50
C SER A 233 54.74 -19.19 -1.15
N GLU A 234 54.17 -19.88 -2.15
CA GLU A 234 54.87 -20.94 -2.89
C GLU A 234 55.99 -20.38 -3.77
N MET A 235 55.75 -19.27 -4.48
CA MET A 235 56.77 -18.60 -5.28
C MET A 235 57.94 -18.10 -4.43
N GLU A 236 57.66 -17.50 -3.27
CA GLU A 236 58.72 -17.02 -2.35
C GLU A 236 59.51 -18.17 -1.71
N ALA A 237 58.91 -19.35 -1.54
CA ALA A 237 59.60 -20.53 -1.04
C ALA A 237 60.57 -21.14 -2.07
N GLU A 238 60.37 -20.86 -3.37
CA GLU A 238 61.27 -21.28 -4.45
C GLU A 238 62.46 -20.31 -4.66
N GLU A 239 62.39 -19.08 -4.12
CA GLU A 239 63.49 -18.12 -4.16
C GLU A 239 64.48 -18.34 -3.00
N GLU A 240 65.72 -18.74 -3.32
CA GLU A 240 66.77 -19.09 -2.34
C GLU A 240 67.19 -17.96 -1.37
N ASP A 241 66.77 -16.71 -1.60
CA ASP A 241 67.13 -15.51 -0.82
C ASP A 241 65.99 -14.98 0.10
N ALA A 242 64.86 -15.67 0.23
CA ALA A 242 63.73 -15.20 1.02
C ALA A 242 63.98 -15.33 2.55
N VAL A 243 64.17 -14.19 3.24
CA VAL A 243 64.47 -14.10 4.69
C VAL A 243 63.23 -14.32 5.59
N VAL A 244 62.02 -14.36 5.03
CA VAL A 244 60.77 -14.49 5.79
C VAL A 244 59.87 -15.52 5.13
N THR A 245 59.75 -16.70 5.74
CA THR A 245 58.71 -17.68 5.38
C THR A 245 57.35 -17.12 5.80
N ARG A 246 56.51 -16.71 4.83
CA ARG A 246 55.10 -16.38 5.07
C ARG A 246 54.36 -17.60 5.63
N ASP A 247 53.43 -17.37 6.57
CA ASP A 247 52.53 -18.43 7.03
C ASP A 247 51.36 -18.54 6.03
N PRO A 248 51.22 -19.67 5.30
CA PRO A 248 50.19 -19.82 4.27
C PRO A 248 48.76 -19.81 4.82
N ASN A 249 48.59 -19.84 6.15
CA ASN A 249 47.28 -19.86 6.80
C ASN A 249 46.87 -18.49 7.36
N VAL A 250 47.71 -17.46 7.27
CA VAL A 250 47.44 -16.12 7.80
C VAL A 250 47.33 -15.13 6.65
N LEU A 251 46.17 -14.49 6.52
CA LEU A 251 45.92 -13.51 5.47
C LEU A 251 46.62 -12.18 5.75
N ASN A 252 47.50 -11.75 4.85
CA ASN A 252 48.18 -10.46 4.95
C ASN A 252 47.52 -9.40 4.07
N PHE A 253 46.68 -8.55 4.66
CA PHE A 253 45.96 -7.53 3.89
C PHE A 253 46.84 -6.43 3.28
N ASN A 254 48.13 -6.36 3.63
CA ASN A 254 49.08 -5.46 2.95
C ASN A 254 49.28 -5.84 1.48
N ASP A 255 49.06 -7.11 1.12
CA ASP A 255 49.17 -7.62 -0.24
C ASP A 255 47.86 -7.44 -1.04
N LEU A 256 46.79 -6.94 -0.40
CA LEU A 256 45.49 -6.67 -1.04
C LEU A 256 45.58 -5.72 -2.26
N PRO A 257 46.37 -4.62 -2.24
CA PRO A 257 46.53 -3.77 -3.43
C PRO A 257 47.17 -4.54 -4.58
N SER A 258 48.17 -5.37 -4.30
CA SER A 258 48.80 -6.23 -5.30
C SER A 258 47.79 -7.23 -5.85
N PHE A 259 47.04 -7.95 -5.00
CA PHE A 259 45.97 -8.85 -5.42
C PHE A 259 44.98 -8.18 -6.41
N LEU A 260 44.58 -6.94 -6.16
CA LEU A 260 43.64 -6.21 -7.01
C LEU A 260 44.24 -5.68 -8.32
N GLU A 261 45.57 -5.70 -8.47
CA GLU A 261 46.27 -5.36 -9.72
C GLU A 261 46.55 -6.58 -10.59
N TRP A 262 46.42 -7.80 -10.05
CA TRP A 262 46.58 -9.02 -10.83
C TRP A 262 45.45 -9.18 -11.86
N PRO A 263 45.75 -9.47 -13.15
CA PRO A 263 44.74 -9.52 -14.21
C PRO A 263 43.57 -10.47 -13.93
N GLU A 264 43.82 -11.58 -13.23
CA GLU A 264 42.82 -12.57 -12.86
C GLU A 264 41.81 -12.04 -11.84
N TYR A 265 42.21 -11.11 -10.98
CA TYR A 265 41.42 -10.63 -9.83
C TYR A 265 41.05 -9.15 -9.92
N GLU A 266 41.45 -8.45 -10.98
CA GLU A 266 41.21 -7.01 -11.19
C GLU A 266 39.72 -6.63 -11.02
N TYR A 267 38.80 -7.53 -11.39
CA TYR A 267 37.36 -7.30 -11.27
C TYR A 267 36.90 -7.09 -9.82
N TRP A 268 37.62 -7.61 -8.82
CA TRP A 268 37.32 -7.39 -7.39
C TRP A 268 37.50 -5.95 -6.93
N ARG A 269 38.23 -5.13 -7.71
CA ARG A 269 38.47 -3.72 -7.40
C ARG A 269 37.18 -2.91 -7.27
N GLY A 270 36.12 -3.29 -8.00
CA GLY A 270 34.80 -2.66 -7.91
C GLY A 270 33.99 -3.06 -6.67
N PHE A 271 34.39 -4.13 -5.97
CA PHE A 271 33.57 -4.80 -4.95
C PHE A 271 34.20 -4.78 -3.55
N VAL A 272 35.47 -4.38 -3.44
CA VAL A 272 36.23 -4.29 -2.19
C VAL A 272 36.65 -2.85 -1.93
N ARG A 273 36.45 -2.39 -0.69
CA ARG A 273 36.90 -1.09 -0.20
C ARG A 273 37.89 -1.30 0.94
N PHE A 274 39.06 -0.70 0.79
CA PHE A 274 40.14 -0.73 1.78
C PHE A 274 40.72 0.67 1.95
N SER A 275 41.40 0.88 3.07
CA SER A 275 42.14 2.10 3.37
C SER A 275 43.61 1.75 3.57
N THR A 276 44.48 2.50 2.89
CA THR A 276 45.94 2.36 3.01
C THR A 276 46.46 3.44 3.94
N GLY A 277 46.80 3.05 5.17
CA GLY A 277 47.47 3.90 6.16
C GLY A 277 48.88 3.37 6.43
N ASN A 278 49.18 3.09 7.71
CA ASN A 278 50.40 2.34 8.09
C ASN A 278 50.28 0.84 7.79
N GLU A 279 49.06 0.31 7.82
CA GLU A 279 48.69 -1.04 7.41
C GLU A 279 47.48 -0.93 6.49
N THR A 280 47.38 -1.84 5.51
CA THR A 280 46.20 -1.91 4.66
C THR A 280 45.06 -2.55 5.42
N LYS A 281 43.97 -1.80 5.60
CA LYS A 281 42.80 -2.25 6.35
C LYS A 281 41.61 -2.43 5.43
N LEU A 282 41.02 -3.63 5.46
CA LEU A 282 39.76 -3.92 4.81
C LEU A 282 38.61 -3.17 5.51
N GLU A 283 37.91 -2.29 4.77
CA GLU A 283 36.80 -1.52 5.31
C GLU A 283 35.46 -2.22 5.07
N ARG A 284 35.16 -2.53 3.81
CA ARG A 284 33.87 -3.09 3.38
C ARG A 284 34.04 -3.91 2.12
N PHE A 285 33.22 -4.92 1.96
CA PHE A 285 33.07 -5.63 0.70
C PHE A 285 31.65 -6.21 0.66
N PHE A 286 31.25 -6.73 -0.48
CA PHE A 286 30.06 -7.56 -0.54
C PHE A 286 30.38 -8.91 -1.17
N LEU A 287 29.51 -9.86 -0.88
CA LEU A 287 29.50 -11.17 -1.50
C LEU A 287 28.11 -11.43 -2.04
N THR A 288 28.02 -12.23 -3.08
CA THR A 288 26.73 -12.58 -3.69
C THR A 288 26.54 -14.07 -3.65
N THR A 289 25.32 -14.55 -3.39
CA THR A 289 24.98 -15.96 -3.48
C THR A 289 23.68 -16.13 -4.26
N ALA A 290 23.62 -17.14 -5.13
CA ALA A 290 22.46 -17.37 -5.99
C ALA A 290 21.54 -18.45 -5.42
N PHE A 291 20.24 -18.23 -5.59
CA PHE A 291 19.16 -19.11 -5.20
C PHE A 291 18.28 -19.50 -6.40
N TYR A 292 17.67 -20.68 -6.31
CA TYR A 292 16.74 -21.25 -7.28
C TYR A 292 15.55 -21.90 -6.57
N GLY A 293 14.44 -22.03 -7.30
CA GLY A 293 13.22 -22.69 -6.87
C GLY A 293 12.05 -22.31 -7.76
N GLU A 294 11.31 -23.30 -8.27
CA GLU A 294 10.08 -23.07 -9.03
C GLU A 294 9.03 -22.28 -8.24
N GLU A 295 9.04 -22.43 -6.91
CA GLU A 295 8.17 -21.75 -5.96
C GLU A 295 8.42 -20.23 -5.92
N LEU A 296 9.59 -19.74 -6.33
CA LEU A 296 9.93 -18.31 -6.37
C LEU A 296 9.13 -17.54 -7.41
N LYS A 297 8.31 -18.19 -8.24
CA LYS A 297 7.32 -17.51 -9.09
C LYS A 297 6.33 -16.70 -8.25
N GLU A 298 5.97 -17.21 -7.07
CA GLU A 298 5.03 -16.59 -6.15
C GLU A 298 5.75 -15.63 -5.17
N TRP A 299 5.18 -14.44 -4.98
CA TRP A 299 5.75 -13.41 -4.12
C TRP A 299 5.84 -13.85 -2.65
N ILE A 300 4.88 -14.64 -2.16
CA ILE A 300 4.88 -15.15 -0.78
C ILE A 300 6.12 -16.03 -0.51
N ASN A 301 6.51 -16.87 -1.47
CA ASN A 301 7.69 -17.73 -1.31
C ASN A 301 8.99 -16.91 -1.37
N ARG A 302 9.03 -15.82 -2.13
CA ARG A 302 10.15 -14.86 -2.12
C ARG A 302 10.27 -14.15 -0.77
N ASP A 303 9.15 -13.80 -0.14
CA ASP A 303 9.12 -13.21 1.20
C ASP A 303 9.70 -14.18 2.24
N ILE A 304 9.25 -15.44 2.23
CA ILE A 304 9.79 -16.50 3.11
C ILE A 304 11.30 -16.67 2.91
N MET A 305 11.77 -16.64 1.67
CA MET A 305 13.20 -16.71 1.34
C MET A 305 13.97 -15.49 1.89
N LEU A 306 13.46 -14.27 1.68
CA LEU A 306 14.07 -13.04 2.18
C LEU A 306 14.15 -13.02 3.71
N LYS A 307 13.11 -13.49 4.41
CA LYS A 307 13.10 -13.64 5.88
C LYS A 307 14.17 -14.61 6.35
N ARG A 308 14.34 -15.76 5.68
CA ARG A 308 15.42 -16.71 5.99
C ARG A 308 16.81 -16.07 5.81
N TRP A 309 17.00 -15.27 4.76
CA TRP A 309 18.26 -14.53 4.58
C TRP A 309 18.51 -13.55 5.71
N ARG A 310 17.48 -12.78 6.10
CA ARG A 310 17.56 -11.82 7.21
C ARG A 310 17.85 -12.52 8.54
N GLU A 311 17.20 -13.65 8.82
CA GLU A 311 17.45 -14.45 10.03
C GLU A 311 18.91 -14.90 10.15
N VAL A 312 19.53 -15.34 9.05
CA VAL A 312 20.96 -15.70 9.05
C VAL A 312 21.81 -14.46 9.26
N VAL A 313 21.54 -13.38 8.52
CA VAL A 313 22.29 -12.12 8.60
C VAL A 313 22.24 -11.54 10.02
N ASP A 314 21.08 -11.54 10.66
CA ASP A 314 20.87 -11.00 12.01
C ASP A 314 21.66 -11.76 13.08
N ARG A 315 21.93 -13.07 12.89
CA ARG A 315 22.80 -13.85 13.78
C ARG A 315 24.24 -13.34 13.81
N TYR A 316 24.74 -12.82 12.69
CA TYR A 316 26.13 -12.36 12.53
C TYR A 316 26.26 -10.83 12.45
N ALA A 317 25.14 -10.10 12.41
CA ALA A 317 25.10 -8.64 12.39
C ALA A 317 25.87 -7.96 13.54
N PRO A 318 25.85 -8.45 14.80
CA PRO A 318 26.63 -7.84 15.88
C PRO A 318 28.15 -7.90 15.68
N GLU A 319 28.65 -8.93 15.00
CA GLU A 319 30.09 -9.17 14.81
C GLU A 319 30.65 -8.42 13.60
N PHE A 320 29.88 -8.38 12.51
CA PHE A 320 30.35 -7.96 11.18
C PHE A 320 29.52 -6.83 10.52
N ASN A 321 28.42 -6.40 11.14
CA ASN A 321 27.46 -5.42 10.60
C ASN A 321 27.04 -5.78 9.15
N ILE A 322 26.50 -6.98 8.98
CA ILE A 322 26.10 -7.52 7.68
C ILE A 322 24.70 -7.04 7.34
N THR A 323 24.47 -6.69 6.07
CA THR A 323 23.14 -6.33 5.56
C THR A 323 22.87 -7.07 4.26
N VAL A 324 21.63 -7.55 4.07
CA VAL A 324 21.19 -8.18 2.82
C VAL A 324 20.46 -7.17 1.93
N PHE A 325 20.79 -7.21 0.64
CA PHE A 325 20.15 -6.45 -0.42
C PHE A 325 19.62 -7.41 -1.48
N TYR A 326 18.38 -7.15 -1.88
CA TYR A 326 17.68 -7.87 -2.92
C TYR A 326 16.74 -6.90 -3.64
N ASP A 327 16.75 -6.91 -4.98
CA ASP A 327 16.07 -5.90 -5.79
C ASP A 327 14.56 -5.82 -5.50
N ASP A 328 13.91 -6.96 -5.27
CA ASP A 328 12.47 -7.03 -5.01
C ASP A 328 12.12 -6.82 -3.51
N ALA A 329 13.11 -6.66 -2.61
CA ALA A 329 12.89 -6.59 -1.16
C ALA A 329 11.98 -5.43 -0.74
N ILE A 330 12.10 -4.26 -1.39
CA ILE A 330 11.26 -3.09 -1.10
C ILE A 330 9.77 -3.43 -1.31
N TYR A 331 9.46 -4.21 -2.34
CA TYR A 331 8.08 -4.62 -2.64
C TYR A 331 7.60 -5.72 -1.70
N LEU A 332 8.48 -6.66 -1.33
CA LEU A 332 8.15 -7.72 -0.37
C LEU A 332 7.83 -7.14 1.01
N ASP A 333 8.63 -6.18 1.49
CA ASP A 333 8.40 -5.48 2.75
C ASP A 333 7.09 -4.69 2.74
N LEU A 334 6.71 -4.13 1.57
CA LEU A 334 5.43 -3.47 1.40
C LEU A 334 4.28 -4.48 1.46
N ILE A 335 4.41 -5.62 0.79
CA ILE A 335 3.40 -6.69 0.74
C ILE A 335 3.07 -7.21 2.14
N GLU A 336 4.08 -7.41 2.99
CA GLU A 336 3.89 -7.88 4.37
C GLU A 336 3.08 -6.90 5.23
N ASN A 337 3.26 -5.59 5.03
CA ASN A 337 2.57 -4.56 5.81
C ASN A 337 1.16 -4.22 5.28
N MET A 338 0.81 -4.58 4.03
CA MET A 338 -0.47 -4.20 3.42
C MET A 338 -1.71 -4.62 4.23
N PRO A 339 -1.83 -5.86 4.75
CA PRO A 339 -3.01 -6.26 5.51
C PRO A 339 -3.14 -5.50 6.83
N THR A 340 -2.02 -5.29 7.53
CA THR A 340 -1.99 -4.53 8.78
C THR A 340 -2.41 -3.09 8.57
N ASP A 341 -1.89 -2.45 7.52
CA ASP A 341 -2.24 -1.07 7.18
C ASP A 341 -3.70 -0.95 6.74
N THR A 342 -4.22 -1.93 6.00
CA THR A 342 -5.61 -1.92 5.51
C THR A 342 -6.63 -1.96 6.66
N TRP A 343 -6.49 -2.88 7.61
CA TRP A 343 -7.46 -2.97 8.71
C TRP A 343 -7.29 -1.82 9.71
N GLN A 344 -6.06 -1.39 10.00
CA GLN A 344 -5.79 -0.26 10.89
C GLN A 344 -6.36 1.05 10.32
N SER A 345 -6.11 1.32 9.04
CA SER A 345 -6.67 2.50 8.36
C SER A 345 -8.20 2.43 8.24
N GLY A 346 -8.76 1.24 7.98
CA GLY A 346 -10.21 1.03 7.97
C GLY A 346 -10.86 1.33 9.32
N VAL A 347 -10.29 0.81 10.42
CA VAL A 347 -10.78 1.08 11.78
C VAL A 347 -10.60 2.54 12.16
N ALA A 348 -9.44 3.14 11.87
CA ALA A 348 -9.20 4.55 12.16
C ALA A 348 -10.21 5.47 11.43
N THR A 349 -10.51 5.15 10.17
CA THR A 349 -11.51 5.88 9.37
C THR A 349 -12.90 5.71 9.99
N LEU A 350 -13.27 4.50 10.38
CA LEU A 350 -14.56 4.21 11.02
C LEU A 350 -14.70 4.93 12.38
N CYS A 351 -13.65 4.98 13.20
CA CYS A 351 -13.64 5.74 14.44
C CYS A 351 -13.79 7.24 14.20
N CYS A 352 -13.08 7.79 13.20
CA CYS A 352 -13.21 9.20 12.81
C CYS A 352 -14.65 9.52 12.41
N MET A 353 -15.27 8.67 11.58
CA MET A 353 -16.66 8.85 11.15
C MET A 353 -17.65 8.73 12.31
N ALA A 354 -17.44 7.79 13.23
CA ALA A 354 -18.28 7.67 14.43
C ALA A 354 -18.22 8.93 15.30
N VAL A 355 -17.04 9.54 15.46
CA VAL A 355 -16.89 10.82 16.20
C VAL A 355 -17.63 11.95 15.50
N VAL A 356 -17.53 12.03 14.16
CA VAL A 356 -18.27 13.03 13.38
C VAL A 356 -19.77 12.84 13.57
N CYS A 357 -20.30 11.63 13.33
CA CYS A 357 -21.73 11.34 13.52
C CYS A 357 -22.21 11.65 14.95
N PHE A 358 -21.39 11.36 15.97
CA PHE A 358 -21.71 11.66 17.36
C PHE A 358 -21.86 13.16 17.64
N ILE A 359 -20.96 13.99 17.08
CA ILE A 359 -21.03 15.45 17.23
C ILE A 359 -22.33 16.02 16.64
N PHE A 360 -22.86 15.39 15.60
CA PHE A 360 -24.04 15.91 14.90
C PHE A 360 -25.38 15.39 15.42
N MET A 361 -25.46 14.11 15.76
CA MET A 361 -26.71 13.48 16.17
C MET A 361 -26.94 13.53 17.68
N PHE A 362 -25.88 13.66 18.49
CA PHE A 362 -25.91 13.63 19.95
C PHE A 362 -26.69 12.43 20.56
N ASP A 363 -26.97 11.39 19.77
CA ASP A 363 -27.60 10.14 20.21
C ASP A 363 -26.67 8.95 19.94
N ILE A 364 -26.36 8.21 21.00
CA ILE A 364 -25.42 7.08 20.96
C ILE A 364 -26.03 5.90 20.17
N TYR A 365 -27.35 5.69 20.25
CA TYR A 365 -27.98 4.53 19.60
C TYR A 365 -27.95 4.65 18.08
N THR A 366 -28.35 5.81 17.56
CA THR A 366 -28.30 6.11 16.12
C THR A 366 -26.87 6.01 15.59
N VAL A 367 -25.89 6.58 16.30
CA VAL A 367 -24.46 6.54 15.90
C VAL A 367 -23.92 5.11 15.81
N VAL A 368 -24.26 4.24 16.77
CA VAL A 368 -23.83 2.83 16.75
C VAL A 368 -24.41 2.10 15.55
N ILE A 369 -25.69 2.31 15.23
CA ILE A 369 -26.35 1.71 14.06
C ILE A 369 -25.70 2.22 12.77
N THR A 370 -25.52 3.53 12.62
CA THR A 370 -24.89 4.14 11.44
C THR A 370 -23.46 3.61 11.25
N THR A 371 -22.68 3.52 12.34
CA THR A 371 -21.32 2.97 12.30
C THR A 371 -21.30 1.49 11.92
N GLY A 372 -22.27 0.71 12.39
CA GLY A 372 -22.44 -0.70 12.01
C GLY A 372 -22.79 -0.88 10.53
N VAL A 373 -23.61 0.01 9.96
CA VAL A 373 -23.90 0.02 8.52
C VAL A 373 -22.65 0.34 7.71
N ILE A 374 -21.84 1.33 8.12
CA ILE A 374 -20.57 1.68 7.45
C ILE A 374 -19.59 0.50 7.49
N ALA A 375 -19.45 -0.18 8.63
CA ALA A 375 -18.64 -1.40 8.74
C ALA A 375 -19.12 -2.51 7.79
N SER A 376 -20.44 -2.68 7.67
CA SER A 376 -21.05 -3.66 6.77
C SER A 376 -20.76 -3.34 5.30
N ILE A 377 -20.82 -2.07 4.90
CA ILE A 377 -20.50 -1.66 3.53
C ILE A 377 -19.01 -1.91 3.23
N MET A 378 -18.12 -1.59 4.16
CA MET A 378 -16.67 -1.84 4.02
C MET A 378 -16.37 -3.33 3.82
N THR A 379 -16.93 -4.19 4.67
CA THR A 379 -16.79 -5.65 4.51
C THR A 379 -17.41 -6.15 3.20
N GLY A 380 -18.54 -5.57 2.79
CA GLY A 380 -19.19 -5.84 1.52
C GLY A 380 -18.28 -5.56 0.30
N ILE A 381 -17.64 -4.39 0.26
CA ILE A 381 -16.76 -3.98 -0.85
C ILE A 381 -15.53 -4.88 -0.96
N LEU A 382 -14.83 -5.14 0.15
CA LEU A 382 -13.68 -6.06 0.13
C LEU A 382 -14.09 -7.48 -0.25
N GLY A 383 -15.24 -7.93 0.26
CA GLY A 383 -15.80 -9.23 -0.07
C GLY A 383 -16.04 -9.38 -1.56
N THR A 384 -16.78 -8.44 -2.17
CA THR A 384 -17.09 -8.50 -3.60
C THR A 384 -15.85 -8.37 -4.48
N LEU A 385 -14.87 -7.53 -4.11
CA LEU A 385 -13.59 -7.41 -4.81
C LEU A 385 -12.77 -8.71 -4.78
N SER A 386 -12.84 -9.44 -3.67
CA SER A 386 -12.22 -10.77 -3.59
C SER A 386 -12.89 -11.75 -4.55
N TRP A 387 -14.23 -11.74 -4.63
CA TRP A 387 -14.97 -12.61 -5.56
C TRP A 387 -14.72 -12.26 -7.03
N THR A 388 -14.36 -11.02 -7.35
CA THR A 388 -13.93 -10.64 -8.71
C THR A 388 -12.51 -11.09 -9.03
N GLY A 389 -11.83 -11.78 -8.11
CA GLY A 389 -10.44 -12.24 -8.28
C GLY A 389 -9.43 -11.09 -8.23
N THR A 390 -9.80 -9.96 -7.63
CA THR A 390 -8.91 -8.82 -7.48
C THR A 390 -7.98 -9.05 -6.29
N GLU A 391 -6.67 -8.91 -6.54
CA GLU A 391 -5.64 -9.04 -5.51
C GLU A 391 -5.58 -7.78 -4.63
N LEU A 392 -5.19 -7.93 -3.37
CA LEU A 392 -4.99 -6.79 -2.46
C LEU A 392 -3.67 -6.10 -2.80
N ASP A 393 -3.77 -4.87 -3.29
CA ASP A 393 -2.66 -3.98 -3.59
C ASP A 393 -2.89 -2.58 -3.00
N PRO A 394 -1.87 -1.69 -2.94
CA PRO A 394 -2.01 -0.37 -2.34
C PRO A 394 -3.04 0.53 -3.05
N ILE A 395 -3.33 0.25 -4.33
CA ILE A 395 -4.31 0.99 -5.12
C ILE A 395 -5.72 0.59 -4.67
N VAL A 396 -5.97 -0.71 -4.52
CA VAL A 396 -7.22 -1.25 -3.95
C VAL A 396 -7.42 -0.78 -2.51
N MET A 397 -6.36 -0.71 -1.70
CA MET A 397 -6.42 -0.15 -0.35
C MET A 397 -6.82 1.33 -0.36
N ALA A 398 -6.26 2.14 -1.25
CA ALA A 398 -6.66 3.54 -1.40
C ALA A 398 -8.11 3.68 -1.89
N ALA A 399 -8.51 2.86 -2.87
CA ALA A 399 -9.89 2.81 -3.37
C ALA A 399 -10.88 2.41 -2.27
N LEU A 400 -10.52 1.48 -1.40
CA LEU A 400 -11.29 1.11 -0.21
C LEU A 400 -11.54 2.33 0.69
N ILE A 401 -10.48 3.04 1.07
CA ILE A 401 -10.59 4.20 1.97
C ILE A 401 -11.49 5.29 1.35
N ILE A 402 -11.31 5.55 0.06
CA ILE A 402 -12.18 6.48 -0.69
C ILE A 402 -13.63 5.99 -0.67
N SER A 403 -13.86 4.70 -0.89
CA SER A 403 -15.19 4.11 -0.88
C SER A 403 -15.85 4.15 0.51
N ILE A 404 -15.08 4.03 1.60
CA ILE A 404 -15.58 4.22 2.97
C ILE A 404 -16.07 5.66 3.12
N GLY A 405 -15.26 6.64 2.72
CA GLY A 405 -15.61 8.06 2.77
C GLY A 405 -16.94 8.35 2.06
N PHE A 406 -17.13 7.81 0.86
CA PHE A 406 -18.38 7.95 0.09
C PHE A 406 -19.57 7.24 0.73
N SER A 407 -19.37 6.05 1.31
CA SER A 407 -20.46 5.22 1.82
C SER A 407 -21.18 5.77 3.06
N VAL A 408 -20.58 6.74 3.76
CA VAL A 408 -21.11 7.34 5.00
C VAL A 408 -22.26 8.30 4.73
N ASP A 409 -22.33 8.88 3.52
CA ASP A 409 -23.26 9.96 3.21
C ASP A 409 -24.73 9.51 3.26
N ILE A 410 -25.05 8.39 2.61
CA ILE A 410 -26.43 7.86 2.56
C ILE A 410 -26.94 7.47 3.95
N PRO A 411 -26.22 6.65 4.75
CA PRO A 411 -26.66 6.28 6.09
C PRO A 411 -26.78 7.49 7.03
N ALA A 412 -25.84 8.44 6.97
CA ALA A 412 -25.87 9.62 7.84
C ALA A 412 -27.07 10.53 7.52
N HIS A 413 -27.37 10.78 6.25
CA HIS A 413 -28.55 11.55 5.84
C HIS A 413 -29.86 10.90 6.25
N VAL A 414 -30.02 9.60 5.98
CA VAL A 414 -31.23 8.86 6.34
C VAL A 414 -31.42 8.87 7.86
N SER A 415 -30.35 8.61 8.61
CA SER A 415 -30.38 8.61 10.07
C SER A 415 -30.70 9.99 10.63
N TYR A 416 -30.20 11.07 10.02
CA TYR A 416 -30.47 12.44 10.46
C TYR A 416 -31.93 12.85 10.18
N HIS A 417 -32.46 12.47 9.02
CA HIS A 417 -33.87 12.70 8.69
C HIS A 417 -34.81 11.86 9.56
N TYR A 418 -34.42 10.64 9.90
CA TYR A 418 -35.17 9.80 10.83
C TYR A 418 -35.18 10.40 12.24
N TYR A 419 -34.01 10.83 12.75
CA TYR A 419 -33.90 11.50 14.05
C TYR A 419 -34.71 12.81 14.11
N SER A 420 -34.61 13.65 13.07
CA SER A 420 -35.35 14.92 13.01
C SER A 420 -36.86 14.77 12.80
N ALA A 421 -37.32 13.65 12.24
CA ALA A 421 -38.75 13.34 12.07
C ALA A 421 -39.45 12.90 13.38
N GLY A 422 -38.71 12.71 14.46
CA GLY A 422 -39.26 12.49 15.80
C GLY A 422 -39.68 11.05 16.08
N MET A 423 -38.71 10.22 16.44
CA MET A 423 -38.86 9.16 17.43
C MET A 423 -37.77 9.29 18.48
#